data_AF-A0A4U8YZ45-F1
#
_entry.id   AF-A0A4U8YZ45-F1
#
_cell.length_a   1.000
_cell.length_b   1.000
_cell.length_c   1.000
_cell.angle_alpha   90.00
_cell.angle_beta   90.00
_cell.angle_gamma   90.00
#
_symmetry.space_group_name_H-M   'P 1'
#
loop_
_entity.id
_entity.type
_entity.pdbx_description
1 polymer ?
#
loop_
_entity_poly.entity_id
_entity_poly.type
_entity_poly.pdbx_seq_one_letter_code
_entity_poly.pdbx_strand_id
1 'polypeptide(L)'
;RRNTKQRRKKKKTEDMAPKCLLVLLFCFVWKTTNGFYLSEDEKLVRKIRAVDYDELYKQHLASLQPGQIMPHRCAYTKNGCCKDGKTRSLGPRGEGCDLILCTDKYVQECFDKKETGRLKCTSMRDKKNCPYSCGQCRPPAPPLTKCLQRKPIHGCCWNGKIPLKADKSDCPPCVNSYPKTCQTFSNVAGGCHSGSYGVRNFMTKFCPVTCGFCVEASKN
;
A
#
# COMPACT_ATOMS: atom_id res chain seq x y z
N ARG A 1 45.26 36.84 -45.71
CA ARG A 1 44.70 36.42 -47.03
C ARG A 1 43.21 36.20 -46.79
N ARG A 2 42.33 37.11 -47.27
CA ARG A 2 41.48 36.95 -48.50
C ARG A 2 40.71 35.62 -48.48
N ASN A 3 39.41 35.48 -48.73
CA ASN A 3 38.40 36.39 -49.27
C ASN A 3 37.02 35.73 -49.05
N THR A 4 36.04 36.56 -48.76
CA THR A 4 34.63 36.54 -49.20
C THR A 4 34.15 35.45 -50.18
N LYS A 5 32.92 34.94 -49.94
CA LYS A 5 31.92 34.78 -51.01
C LYS A 5 30.47 34.78 -50.51
N GLN A 6 29.80 35.87 -50.85
CA GLN A 6 28.35 36.08 -50.86
C GLN A 6 27.64 35.20 -51.92
N ARG A 7 26.36 34.88 -51.70
CA ARG A 7 25.28 34.78 -52.71
C ARG A 7 23.92 34.71 -51.98
N ARG A 8 23.22 35.83 -51.79
CA ARG A 8 22.14 36.43 -52.63
C ARG A 8 20.87 35.57 -52.81
N LYS A 9 19.82 36.00 -52.10
CA LYS A 9 18.42 36.29 -52.50
C LYS A 9 17.58 35.21 -53.20
N LYS A 10 16.42 34.89 -52.59
CA LYS A 10 15.11 35.08 -53.25
C LYS A 10 13.99 35.25 -52.22
N LYS A 11 13.32 36.40 -52.29
CA LYS A 11 12.05 36.75 -51.66
C LYS A 11 10.94 35.97 -52.37
N LYS A 12 10.00 35.37 -51.65
CA LYS A 12 8.65 35.08 -52.13
C LYS A 12 7.65 35.48 -51.05
N THR A 13 6.92 36.54 -51.36
CA THR A 13 5.67 36.98 -50.74
C THR A 13 4.54 36.17 -51.34
N GLU A 14 3.76 35.46 -50.52
CA GLU A 14 2.44 34.94 -50.90
C GLU A 14 1.47 35.12 -49.73
N ASP A 15 0.23 35.37 -50.12
CA ASP A 15 -0.82 36.18 -49.51
C ASP A 15 -1.47 35.70 -48.21
N MET A 16 -2.04 36.69 -47.52
CA MET A 16 -2.95 36.58 -46.39
C MET A 16 -4.38 36.16 -46.80
N ALA A 17 -5.00 35.40 -45.89
CA ALA A 17 -6.44 35.28 -45.59
C ALA A 17 -7.29 34.34 -46.48
N PRO A 18 -8.43 33.77 -46.01
CA PRO A 18 -9.06 33.81 -44.68
C PRO A 18 -9.51 32.40 -44.21
N LYS A 19 -8.74 31.71 -43.36
CA LYS A 19 -9.20 30.44 -42.72
C LYS A 19 -9.39 30.53 -41.20
N CYS A 20 -9.06 31.66 -40.58
CA CYS A 20 -9.17 31.82 -39.12
C CYS A 20 -10.57 32.21 -38.61
N LEU A 21 -11.47 32.74 -39.46
CA LEU A 21 -12.77 33.20 -38.94
C LEU A 21 -13.77 32.06 -38.69
N LEU A 22 -13.66 30.95 -39.42
CA LEU A 22 -14.59 29.81 -39.32
C LEU A 22 -14.28 28.87 -38.14
N VAL A 23 -13.02 28.82 -37.68
CA VAL A 23 -12.64 28.02 -36.50
C VAL A 23 -13.08 28.69 -35.19
N LEU A 24 -13.09 30.03 -35.14
CA LEU A 24 -13.49 30.76 -33.92
C LEU A 24 -15.00 30.69 -33.64
N LEU A 25 -15.84 30.58 -34.67
CA LEU A 25 -17.29 30.41 -34.49
C LEU A 25 -17.66 29.01 -33.96
N PHE A 26 -16.97 27.95 -34.38
CA PHE A 26 -17.18 26.61 -33.83
C PHE A 26 -16.73 26.48 -32.36
N CYS A 27 -15.68 27.20 -31.94
CA CYS A 27 -15.27 27.23 -30.54
C CYS A 27 -16.28 27.97 -29.64
N PHE A 28 -16.99 28.98 -30.15
CA PHE A 28 -17.98 29.72 -29.35
C PHE A 28 -19.28 28.95 -29.15
N VAL A 29 -19.76 28.19 -30.15
CA VAL A 29 -21.00 27.42 -30.04
C VAL A 29 -20.85 26.16 -29.16
N TRP A 30 -19.66 25.51 -29.14
CA TRP A 30 -19.45 24.37 -28.22
C TRP A 30 -19.30 24.81 -26.76
N LYS A 31 -18.90 26.08 -26.51
CA LYS A 31 -18.68 26.56 -25.13
C LYS A 31 -19.97 26.87 -24.38
N THR A 32 -21.10 27.04 -25.06
CA THR A 32 -22.36 27.45 -24.43
C THR A 32 -23.35 26.32 -24.16
N THR A 33 -23.16 25.12 -24.72
CA THR A 33 -24.11 23.99 -24.53
C THR A 33 -23.60 22.86 -23.63
N ASN A 34 -22.30 22.82 -23.30
CA ASN A 34 -21.78 21.90 -22.29
C ASN A 34 -21.61 22.61 -20.95
N GLY A 35 -22.72 23.14 -20.42
CA GLY A 35 -22.87 23.39 -18.99
C GLY A 35 -22.87 22.05 -18.27
N PHE A 36 -21.68 21.47 -18.09
CA PHE A 36 -21.46 20.25 -17.31
C PHE A 36 -21.99 20.50 -15.90
N TYR A 37 -23.17 19.94 -15.62
CA TYR A 37 -23.70 19.81 -14.27
C TYR A 37 -22.80 18.79 -13.55
N LEU A 38 -21.62 19.26 -13.12
CA LEU A 38 -20.77 18.53 -12.19
C LEU A 38 -21.59 18.37 -10.92
N SER A 39 -21.88 17.13 -10.54
CA SER A 39 -22.58 16.83 -9.30
C SER A 39 -21.87 17.51 -8.12
N GLU A 40 -22.60 17.82 -7.06
CA GLU A 40 -22.04 18.35 -5.80
C GLU A 40 -20.84 17.50 -5.34
N ASP A 41 -20.88 16.18 -5.58
CA ASP A 41 -19.80 15.24 -5.29
C ASP A 41 -18.53 15.51 -6.10
N GLU A 42 -18.64 15.93 -7.37
CA GLU A 42 -17.47 16.21 -8.22
C GLU A 42 -16.83 17.57 -7.86
N LYS A 43 -17.63 18.54 -7.39
CA LYS A 43 -17.13 19.80 -6.81
C LYS A 43 -16.44 19.56 -5.47
N LEU A 44 -16.96 18.64 -4.65
CA LEU A 44 -16.33 18.19 -3.41
C LEU A 44 -14.98 17.50 -3.73
N VAL A 45 -14.95 16.59 -4.70
CA VAL A 45 -13.72 15.90 -5.15
C VAL A 45 -12.69 16.89 -5.72
N ARG A 46 -13.11 17.96 -6.41
CA ARG A 46 -12.18 19.02 -6.87
C ARG A 46 -11.70 19.94 -5.74
N LYS A 47 -12.54 20.26 -4.76
CA LYS A 47 -12.09 20.97 -3.54
C LYS A 47 -11.07 20.12 -2.77
N ILE A 48 -11.27 18.80 -2.67
CA ILE A 48 -10.31 17.87 -2.07
C ILE A 48 -8.95 17.86 -2.81
N ARG A 49 -8.90 18.16 -4.12
CA ARG A 49 -7.63 18.22 -4.89
C ARG A 49 -6.75 19.43 -4.55
N ALA A 50 -7.28 20.47 -3.93
CA ALA A 50 -6.56 21.70 -3.56
C ALA A 50 -6.28 21.83 -2.06
N VAL A 51 -6.88 20.97 -1.24
CA VAL A 51 -6.74 21.00 0.23
C VAL A 51 -5.57 20.11 0.63
N ASP A 52 -4.67 20.64 1.46
CA ASP A 52 -3.68 19.84 2.17
C ASP A 52 -4.40 18.69 2.89
N TYR A 53 -4.07 17.44 2.56
CA TYR A 53 -4.75 16.26 3.11
C TYR A 53 -4.76 16.25 4.65
N ASP A 54 -3.81 16.93 5.28
CA ASP A 54 -3.78 17.11 6.73
C ASP A 54 -4.95 17.96 7.26
N GLU A 55 -5.45 18.93 6.49
CA GLU A 55 -6.58 19.76 6.88
C GLU A 55 -7.90 18.98 6.80
N LEU A 56 -8.09 18.19 5.74
CA LEU A 56 -9.24 17.29 5.62
C LEU A 56 -9.27 16.24 6.74
N TYR A 57 -8.09 15.72 7.11
CA TYR A 57 -7.95 14.80 8.23
C TYR A 57 -8.37 15.45 9.56
N LYS A 58 -7.93 16.69 9.84
CA LYS A 58 -8.32 17.42 11.06
C LYS A 58 -9.81 17.70 11.12
N GLN A 59 -10.43 18.08 10.00
CA GLN A 59 -11.87 18.34 9.93
C GLN A 59 -12.68 17.08 10.24
N HIS A 60 -12.32 15.94 9.66
CA HIS A 60 -13.02 14.68 9.91
C HIS A 60 -12.75 14.17 11.34
N LEU A 61 -11.56 14.42 11.91
CA LEU A 61 -11.28 14.13 13.31
C LEU A 61 -12.20 14.92 14.26
N ALA A 62 -12.46 16.19 13.95
CA ALA A 62 -13.35 17.05 14.73
C ALA A 62 -14.83 16.66 14.65
N SER A 63 -15.24 15.94 13.59
CA SER A 63 -16.64 15.53 13.36
C SER A 63 -16.97 14.11 13.83
N LEU A 64 -16.00 13.38 14.39
CA LEU A 64 -16.21 12.01 14.85
C LEU A 64 -17.15 11.96 16.06
N GLN A 65 -18.15 11.07 15.99
CA GLN A 65 -19.02 10.74 17.10
C GLN A 65 -18.42 9.62 17.97
N PRO A 66 -18.83 9.51 19.24
CA PRO A 66 -18.43 8.39 20.10
C PRO A 66 -18.72 7.04 19.43
N GLY A 67 -17.72 6.15 19.42
CA GLY A 67 -17.81 4.81 18.83
C GLY A 67 -17.42 4.71 17.35
N GLN A 68 -17.20 5.83 16.64
CA GLN A 68 -16.70 5.81 15.27
C GLN A 68 -15.18 5.59 15.22
N ILE A 69 -14.71 4.82 14.23
CA ILE A 69 -13.28 4.57 13.99
C ILE A 69 -12.77 5.56 12.94
N MET A 70 -11.80 6.39 13.32
CA MET A 70 -11.13 7.30 12.38
C MET A 70 -10.40 6.50 11.29
N PRO A 71 -10.64 6.77 9.99
CA PRO A 71 -9.83 6.23 8.92
C PRO A 71 -8.36 6.64 9.07
N HIS A 72 -7.44 5.76 8.71
CA HIS A 72 -6.02 6.11 8.77
C HIS A 72 -5.69 7.25 7.79
N ARG A 73 -4.68 8.09 8.10
CA ARG A 73 -4.29 9.25 7.27
C ARG A 73 -4.11 8.93 5.78
N CYS A 74 -3.65 7.72 5.45
CA CYS A 74 -3.47 7.29 4.07
C CYS A 74 -4.79 7.26 3.26
N ALA A 75 -5.94 7.11 3.91
CA ALA A 75 -7.25 7.04 3.27
C ALA A 75 -7.62 8.36 2.59
N TYR A 76 -7.09 9.46 3.10
CA TYR A 76 -7.32 10.79 2.53
C TYR A 76 -6.40 11.05 1.34
N THR A 77 -5.24 10.40 1.23
CA THR A 77 -4.26 10.66 0.16
C THR A 77 -4.78 10.26 -1.22
N LYS A 78 -4.26 10.90 -2.28
CA LYS A 78 -4.66 10.66 -3.69
C LYS A 78 -4.76 9.18 -4.08
N ASN A 79 -3.86 8.36 -3.56
CA ASN A 79 -3.71 6.96 -3.94
C ASN A 79 -4.30 5.98 -2.90
N GLY A 80 -4.78 6.50 -1.77
CA GLY A 80 -5.33 5.69 -0.68
C GLY A 80 -4.29 4.88 0.11
N CYS A 81 -4.80 3.91 0.86
CA CYS A 81 -4.01 2.99 1.67
C CYS A 81 -3.66 1.69 0.93
N CYS A 82 -2.58 1.06 1.34
CA CYS A 82 -2.30 -0.33 1.05
C CYS A 82 -3.30 -1.27 1.77
N LYS A 83 -3.20 -2.57 1.48
CA LYS A 83 -4.08 -3.61 2.06
C LYS A 83 -4.02 -3.72 3.59
N ASP A 84 -3.03 -3.11 4.23
CA ASP A 84 -2.94 -3.00 5.68
C ASP A 84 -3.83 -1.90 6.27
N GLY A 85 -4.44 -1.06 5.42
CA GLY A 85 -5.29 0.07 5.81
C GLY A 85 -4.54 1.21 6.49
N LYS A 86 -3.19 1.18 6.49
CA LYS A 86 -2.36 2.13 7.26
C LYS A 86 -1.22 2.72 6.44
N THR A 87 -0.59 1.90 5.61
CA THR A 87 0.52 2.35 4.75
C THR A 87 -0.04 3.12 3.57
N ARG A 88 0.57 4.26 3.24
CA ARG A 88 0.21 5.05 2.05
C ARG A 88 0.66 4.33 0.78
N SER A 89 -0.24 4.20 -0.19
CA SER A 89 0.10 3.66 -1.51
C SER A 89 0.97 4.66 -2.30
N LEU A 90 1.97 4.17 -3.04
CA LEU A 90 2.84 5.03 -3.85
C LEU A 90 2.15 5.48 -5.14
N GLY A 91 1.28 4.64 -5.69
CA GLY A 91 0.53 4.92 -6.92
C GLY A 91 -0.91 4.41 -6.89
N PRO A 92 -1.67 4.61 -7.97
CA PRO A 92 -3.05 4.17 -8.09
C PRO A 92 -3.16 2.64 -7.94
N ARG A 93 -4.31 2.16 -7.47
CA ARG A 93 -4.60 0.71 -7.30
C ARG A 93 -3.60 -0.04 -6.42
N GLY A 94 -2.99 0.62 -5.43
CA GLY A 94 -2.07 -0.03 -4.49
C GLY A 94 -0.65 -0.24 -5.03
N GLU A 95 -0.24 0.50 -6.08
CA GLU A 95 1.11 0.42 -6.62
C GLU A 95 2.18 0.73 -5.55
N GLY A 96 3.21 -0.12 -5.48
CA GLY A 96 4.29 -0.05 -4.51
C GLY A 96 3.99 -0.68 -3.15
N CYS A 97 2.74 -1.06 -2.88
CA CYS A 97 2.37 -1.71 -1.63
C CYS A 97 2.98 -3.11 -1.47
N ASP A 98 3.26 -3.79 -2.58
CA ASP A 98 3.96 -5.08 -2.60
C ASP A 98 5.38 -4.98 -2.04
N LEU A 99 6.11 -3.94 -2.41
CA LEU A 99 7.43 -3.67 -1.87
C LEU A 99 7.37 -3.23 -0.40
N ILE A 100 6.45 -2.30 -0.06
CA ILE A 100 6.38 -1.73 1.29
C ILE A 100 5.88 -2.77 2.32
N LEU A 101 4.81 -3.50 1.99
CA LEU A 101 4.28 -4.55 2.87
C LEU A 101 5.07 -5.85 2.79
N CYS A 102 6.07 -5.89 1.89
CA CYS A 102 6.86 -7.06 1.57
C CYS A 102 5.98 -8.28 1.28
N THR A 103 5.33 -8.24 0.12
CA THR A 103 4.44 -9.30 -0.36
C THR A 103 4.76 -9.69 -1.78
N ASP A 104 4.55 -10.97 -2.07
CA ASP A 104 4.66 -11.47 -3.43
C ASP A 104 3.42 -11.10 -4.24
N LYS A 105 3.62 -10.75 -5.52
CA LYS A 105 2.54 -10.43 -6.44
C LYS A 105 1.69 -11.66 -6.77
N TYR A 106 2.36 -12.80 -6.96
CA TYR A 106 1.75 -14.11 -7.22
C TYR A 106 2.13 -15.07 -6.09
N VAL A 107 1.49 -14.89 -4.93
CA VAL A 107 1.87 -15.53 -3.67
C VAL A 107 2.06 -17.05 -3.80
N GLN A 108 1.09 -17.76 -4.39
CA GLN A 108 1.17 -19.22 -4.52
C GLN A 108 2.30 -19.64 -5.48
N GLU A 109 2.41 -19.00 -6.65
CA GLU A 109 3.46 -19.31 -7.63
C GLU A 109 4.86 -19.09 -7.05
N CYS A 110 5.07 -17.98 -6.33
CA CYS A 110 6.35 -17.66 -5.69
C CYS A 110 6.69 -18.67 -4.60
N PHE A 111 5.70 -19.08 -3.81
CA PHE A 111 5.86 -20.12 -2.79
C PHE A 111 6.21 -21.47 -3.41
N ASP A 112 5.44 -21.95 -4.39
CA ASP A 112 5.67 -23.23 -5.06
C ASP A 112 7.05 -23.28 -5.74
N LYS A 113 7.46 -22.18 -6.40
CA LYS A 113 8.79 -22.05 -6.97
C LYS A 113 9.90 -22.08 -5.91
N LYS A 114 9.67 -21.48 -4.74
CA LYS A 114 10.64 -21.47 -3.64
C LYS A 114 10.82 -22.88 -3.07
N GLU A 115 9.71 -23.55 -2.75
CA GLU A 115 9.72 -24.93 -2.22
C GLU A 115 10.35 -25.93 -3.20
N THR A 116 10.08 -25.77 -4.50
CA THR A 116 10.67 -26.63 -5.55
C THR A 116 12.09 -26.25 -5.96
N GLY A 117 12.68 -25.20 -5.37
CA GLY A 117 14.01 -24.70 -5.75
C GLY A 117 14.10 -24.08 -7.15
N ARG A 118 12.95 -23.82 -7.80
CA ARG A 118 12.86 -23.23 -9.16
C ARG A 118 12.87 -21.71 -9.16
N LEU A 119 12.71 -21.06 -8.00
CA LEU A 119 12.68 -19.61 -7.88
C LEU A 119 14.05 -19.01 -8.19
N LYS A 120 14.17 -18.26 -9.30
CA LYS A 120 15.44 -17.65 -9.72
C LYS A 120 15.47 -16.18 -9.35
N CYS A 121 15.87 -15.86 -8.12
CA CYS A 121 15.90 -14.48 -7.62
C CYS A 121 16.87 -13.53 -8.33
N THR A 122 17.73 -14.06 -9.20
CA THR A 122 18.57 -13.30 -10.13
C THR A 122 17.82 -12.83 -11.38
N SER A 123 16.76 -13.55 -11.79
CA SER A 123 15.91 -13.18 -12.92
C SER A 123 15.07 -11.96 -12.58
N MET A 124 15.01 -10.98 -13.48
CA MET A 124 14.19 -9.78 -13.30
C MET A 124 12.71 -10.09 -13.05
N ARG A 125 12.19 -11.19 -13.63
CA ARG A 125 10.78 -11.58 -13.46
C ARG A 125 10.49 -12.03 -12.03
N ASP A 126 11.25 -13.01 -11.52
CA ASP A 126 11.04 -13.54 -10.17
C ASP A 126 11.44 -12.50 -9.12
N LYS A 127 12.52 -11.75 -9.34
CA LYS A 127 12.93 -10.60 -8.53
C LYS A 127 11.78 -9.59 -8.35
N LYS A 128 11.12 -9.20 -9.43
CA LYS A 128 10.02 -8.23 -9.39
C LYS A 128 8.74 -8.80 -8.79
N ASN A 129 8.40 -10.04 -9.11
CA ASN A 129 7.11 -10.63 -8.71
C ASN A 129 7.14 -11.27 -7.31
N CYS A 130 8.31 -11.68 -6.83
CA CYS A 130 8.49 -12.45 -5.62
C CYS A 130 9.45 -11.76 -4.60
N PRO A 131 9.28 -10.46 -4.29
CA PRO A 131 10.23 -9.74 -3.44
C PRO A 131 10.32 -10.32 -2.02
N TYR A 132 9.23 -10.88 -1.48
CA TYR A 132 9.24 -11.55 -0.18
C TYR A 132 9.95 -12.90 -0.26
N SER A 133 9.54 -13.76 -1.20
CA SER A 133 10.11 -15.10 -1.34
C SER A 133 11.61 -15.06 -1.69
N CYS A 134 12.05 -14.03 -2.41
CA CYS A 134 13.46 -13.77 -2.71
C CYS A 134 14.23 -12.99 -1.63
N GLY A 135 13.60 -12.64 -0.50
CA GLY A 135 14.25 -11.93 0.61
C GLY A 135 14.73 -10.52 0.27
N GLN A 136 14.14 -9.86 -0.73
CA GLN A 136 14.51 -8.52 -1.18
C GLN A 136 13.92 -7.41 -0.31
N CYS A 137 12.91 -7.75 0.47
CA CYS A 137 12.29 -6.88 1.43
C CYS A 137 12.20 -7.60 2.78
N ARG A 138 11.97 -6.83 3.85
CA ARG A 138 11.69 -7.38 5.17
C ARG A 138 10.24 -7.08 5.53
N PRO A 139 9.41 -8.08 5.83
CA PRO A 139 8.07 -7.82 6.32
C PRO A 139 8.16 -7.04 7.65
N PRO A 140 7.11 -6.30 8.03
CA PRO A 140 7.03 -5.68 9.34
C PRO A 140 7.33 -6.73 10.41
N ALA A 141 8.27 -6.43 11.31
CA ALA A 141 8.63 -7.35 12.37
C ALA A 141 7.37 -7.76 13.17
N PRO A 142 7.23 -9.05 13.54
CA PRO A 142 6.12 -9.51 14.37
C PRO A 142 6.01 -8.66 15.65
N PRO A 143 4.80 -8.50 16.22
CA PRO A 143 4.60 -7.71 17.42
C PRO A 143 5.56 -8.08 18.56
N LEU A 144 5.79 -9.38 18.77
CA LEU A 144 6.71 -9.88 19.79
C LEU A 144 8.15 -9.39 19.56
N THR A 145 8.67 -9.53 18.34
CA THR A 145 10.03 -9.06 17.99
C THR A 145 10.19 -7.56 18.25
N LYS A 146 9.19 -6.76 17.86
CA LYS A 146 9.20 -5.31 18.12
C LYS A 146 9.19 -4.98 19.61
N CYS A 147 8.48 -5.75 20.41
CA CYS A 147 8.45 -5.57 21.86
C CYS A 147 9.81 -5.94 22.48
N LEU A 148 10.38 -7.09 22.11
CA LEU A 148 11.67 -7.55 22.64
C LEU A 148 12.81 -6.57 22.34
N GLN A 149 12.77 -5.89 21.20
CA GLN A 149 13.73 -4.83 20.85
C GLN A 149 13.72 -3.65 21.83
N ARG A 150 12.59 -3.36 22.48
CA ARG A 150 12.46 -2.29 23.49
C ARG A 150 13.02 -2.66 24.85
N LYS A 151 13.32 -3.95 25.08
CA LYS A 151 13.82 -4.49 26.35
C LYS A 151 13.01 -4.03 27.58
N PRO A 152 11.68 -4.24 27.60
CA PRO A 152 10.86 -3.90 28.78
C PRO A 152 11.25 -4.75 29.99
N ILE A 153 11.12 -4.17 31.20
CA ILE A 153 11.51 -4.79 32.48
C ILE A 153 10.84 -6.15 32.69
N HIS A 154 9.54 -6.25 32.42
CA HIS A 154 8.74 -7.47 32.62
C HIS A 154 8.70 -8.39 31.38
N GLY A 155 9.52 -8.10 30.36
CA GLY A 155 9.49 -8.82 29.09
C GLY A 155 8.24 -8.50 28.26
N CYS A 156 7.87 -9.43 27.37
CA CYS A 156 6.80 -9.23 26.39
C CYS A 156 5.83 -10.41 26.39
N CYS A 157 4.54 -10.11 26.23
CA CYS A 157 3.53 -11.10 25.86
C CYS A 157 3.75 -11.56 24.42
N TRP A 158 3.24 -12.74 24.06
CA TRP A 158 3.36 -13.29 22.70
C TRP A 158 2.77 -12.38 21.61
N ASN A 159 1.78 -11.55 21.95
CA ASN A 159 1.18 -10.58 21.05
C ASN A 159 1.95 -9.25 20.95
N GLY A 160 3.13 -9.16 21.58
CA GLY A 160 3.97 -7.96 21.60
C GLY A 160 3.53 -6.85 22.55
N LYS A 161 2.55 -7.08 23.43
CA LYS A 161 2.23 -6.13 24.51
C LYS A 161 3.24 -6.27 25.65
N ILE A 162 3.54 -5.15 26.30
CA ILE A 162 4.33 -5.13 27.53
C ILE A 162 3.34 -5.43 28.66
N PRO A 163 3.58 -6.47 29.47
CA PRO A 163 2.73 -6.78 30.61
C PRO A 163 2.88 -5.70 31.69
N LEU A 164 1.78 -5.36 32.33
CA LEU A 164 1.73 -4.44 33.46
C LEU A 164 2.30 -5.08 34.73
N LYS A 165 2.20 -6.41 34.85
CA LYS A 165 2.67 -7.16 36.01
C LYS A 165 3.91 -8.00 35.67
N ALA A 166 4.78 -8.19 36.67
CA ALA A 166 6.00 -8.98 36.52
C ALA A 166 5.73 -10.48 36.24
N ASP A 167 4.63 -11.00 36.77
CA ASP A 167 4.19 -12.39 36.59
C ASP A 167 3.54 -12.67 35.22
N LYS A 168 3.35 -11.62 34.41
CA LYS A 168 2.69 -11.68 33.09
C LYS A 168 1.25 -12.19 33.16
N SER A 169 0.58 -12.09 34.31
CA SER A 169 -0.80 -12.57 34.46
C SER A 169 -1.80 -11.80 33.59
N ASP A 170 -1.44 -10.61 33.12
CA ASP A 170 -2.23 -9.76 32.24
C ASP A 170 -1.96 -10.04 30.75
N CYS A 171 -1.03 -10.94 30.43
CA CYS A 171 -0.87 -11.42 29.06
C CYS A 171 -2.06 -12.28 28.63
N PRO A 172 -2.49 -12.19 27.36
CA PRO A 172 -3.50 -13.10 26.84
C PRO A 172 -2.99 -14.54 26.84
N PRO A 173 -3.89 -15.53 27.01
CA PRO A 173 -3.51 -16.93 26.96
C PRO A 173 -2.86 -17.29 25.62
N CYS A 174 -1.87 -18.17 25.65
CA CYS A 174 -1.23 -18.69 24.45
C CYS A 174 -2.12 -19.80 23.85
N VAL A 175 -3.09 -19.40 23.05
CA VAL A 175 -3.98 -20.31 22.33
C VAL A 175 -4.28 -19.77 20.94
N ASN A 176 -4.48 -20.66 19.98
CA ASN A 176 -4.99 -20.26 18.67
C ASN A 176 -6.44 -19.78 18.81
N SER A 177 -6.73 -18.55 18.39
CA SER A 177 -8.09 -18.01 18.44
C SER A 177 -9.03 -18.72 17.46
N TYR A 178 -8.48 -19.24 16.36
CA TYR A 178 -9.24 -19.98 15.33
C TYR A 178 -8.51 -21.28 14.95
N PRO A 179 -8.51 -22.32 15.80
CA PRO A 179 -7.65 -23.50 15.63
C PRO A 179 -7.76 -24.16 14.25
N LYS A 180 -8.99 -24.40 13.77
CA LYS A 180 -9.23 -25.00 12.44
C LYS A 180 -8.66 -24.13 11.32
N THR A 181 -8.94 -22.82 11.36
CA THR A 181 -8.45 -21.85 10.38
C THR A 181 -6.93 -21.76 10.40
N CYS A 182 -6.32 -21.73 11.59
CA CYS A 182 -4.86 -21.74 11.76
C CYS A 182 -4.23 -22.99 11.13
N GLN A 183 -4.83 -24.16 11.31
CA GLN A 183 -4.37 -25.41 10.70
C GLN A 183 -4.55 -25.42 9.17
N THR A 184 -5.65 -24.87 8.64
CA THR A 184 -5.82 -24.76 7.19
C THR A 184 -4.79 -23.82 6.58
N PHE A 185 -4.62 -22.63 7.16
CA PHE A 185 -3.73 -21.61 6.61
C PHE A 185 -2.25 -21.85 6.91
N SER A 186 -1.88 -22.76 7.82
CA SER A 186 -0.46 -23.11 8.04
C SER A 186 0.21 -23.64 6.77
N ASN A 187 -0.55 -24.34 5.92
CA ASN A 187 -0.05 -24.96 4.71
C ASN A 187 -0.29 -24.11 3.45
N VAL A 188 -1.12 -23.08 3.54
CA VAL A 188 -1.44 -22.22 2.39
C VAL A 188 -0.33 -21.20 2.19
N ALA A 189 0.40 -21.36 1.09
CA ALA A 189 1.48 -20.48 0.67
C ALA A 189 2.47 -20.13 1.80
N GLY A 190 2.82 -21.11 2.65
CA GLY A 190 3.79 -20.95 3.75
C GLY A 190 3.24 -20.38 5.06
N GLY A 191 1.93 -20.11 5.17
CA GLY A 191 1.26 -19.74 6.42
C GLY A 191 1.90 -18.55 7.16
N CYS A 192 2.55 -18.81 8.30
CA CYS A 192 3.23 -17.80 9.11
C CYS A 192 4.39 -17.11 8.35
N HIS A 193 4.96 -17.79 7.36
CA HIS A 193 6.00 -17.28 6.47
C HIS A 193 5.47 -17.07 5.04
N SER A 194 4.18 -16.74 4.92
CA SER A 194 3.58 -16.50 3.61
C SER A 194 4.03 -15.18 3.01
N GLY A 195 4.19 -15.17 1.68
CA GLY A 195 4.33 -13.95 0.88
C GLY A 195 3.06 -13.10 0.82
N SER A 196 1.90 -13.60 1.30
CA SER A 196 0.68 -12.80 1.43
C SER A 196 0.65 -12.01 2.74
N TYR A 197 0.47 -10.69 2.66
CA TYR A 197 0.24 -9.87 3.85
C TYR A 197 -0.98 -10.36 4.64
N GLY A 198 -2.09 -10.70 3.98
CA GLY A 198 -3.33 -11.10 4.65
C GLY A 198 -3.16 -12.39 5.45
N VAL A 199 -2.60 -13.43 4.82
CA VAL A 199 -2.35 -14.72 5.48
C VAL A 199 -1.36 -14.54 6.63
N ARG A 200 -0.22 -13.89 6.36
CA ARG A 200 0.81 -13.67 7.38
C ARG A 200 0.30 -12.85 8.56
N ASN A 201 -0.47 -11.79 8.31
CA ASN A 201 -1.06 -10.94 9.35
C ASN A 201 -2.10 -11.69 10.18
N PHE A 202 -2.95 -12.50 9.53
CA PHE A 202 -3.91 -13.36 10.22
C PHE A 202 -3.20 -14.37 11.13
N MET A 203 -2.25 -15.13 10.57
CA MET A 203 -1.49 -16.15 11.29
C MET A 203 -0.72 -15.53 12.46
N THR A 204 -0.09 -14.37 12.26
CA THR A 204 0.67 -13.69 13.32
C THR A 204 -0.23 -13.19 14.47
N LYS A 205 -1.46 -12.79 14.17
CA LYS A 205 -2.37 -12.18 15.15
C LYS A 205 -3.19 -13.20 15.93
N PHE A 206 -3.60 -14.29 15.27
CA PHE A 206 -4.60 -15.22 15.80
C PHE A 206 -4.09 -16.65 15.97
N CYS A 207 -2.91 -16.99 15.46
CA CYS A 207 -2.37 -18.34 15.46
C CYS A 207 -1.01 -18.44 16.16
N PRO A 208 -0.85 -17.95 17.40
CA PRO A 208 0.46 -17.86 18.04
C PRO A 208 1.10 -19.22 18.31
N VAL A 209 0.30 -20.26 18.58
CA VAL A 209 0.80 -21.62 18.80
C VAL A 209 1.26 -22.22 17.48
N THR A 210 0.42 -22.15 16.44
CA THR A 210 0.75 -22.68 15.11
C THR A 210 1.98 -22.00 14.50
N CYS A 211 2.18 -20.71 14.78
CA CYS A 211 3.37 -19.98 14.34
C CYS A 211 4.57 -20.10 15.29
N GLY A 212 4.47 -20.87 16.37
CA GLY A 212 5.57 -21.09 17.32
C GLY A 212 5.98 -19.84 18.12
N PHE A 213 5.08 -18.86 18.30
CA PHE A 213 5.35 -17.67 19.12
C PHE A 213 5.25 -17.95 20.62
N CYS A 214 4.53 -19.00 21.00
CA CYS A 214 4.43 -19.46 22.37
C CYS A 214 4.00 -20.94 22.39
N VAL A 215 4.14 -21.57 23.54
CA VAL A 215 3.74 -22.96 23.79
C VAL A 215 2.40 -22.94 24.50
N GLU A 216 1.46 -23.79 24.09
CA GLU A 216 0.21 -23.96 24.85
C GLU A 216 0.58 -24.38 26.27
N ALA A 217 -0.04 -23.74 27.26
CA ALA A 217 0.05 -24.22 28.63
C ALA A 217 -0.53 -25.63 28.63
N SER A 218 0.35 -26.62 28.72
CA SER A 218 -0.02 -28.03 28.75
C SER A 218 -1.10 -28.18 29.83
N LYS A 219 -2.28 -28.64 29.43
CA LYS A 219 -3.33 -29.05 30.36
C LYS A 219 -2.73 -30.18 31.20
N ASN A 220 -2.20 -29.85 32.37
CA ASN A 220 -1.99 -30.80 33.45
C ASN A 220 -3.36 -31.23 33.98
#